data_AF-A0A1H5PYV3-F1
#
_entry.id   AF-A0A1H5PYV3-F1
#
_cell.length_a   1.000
_cell.length_b   1.000
_cell.length_c   1.000
_cell.angle_alpha   90.00
_cell.angle_beta   90.00
_cell.angle_gamma   90.00
#
_symmetry.space_group_name_H-M   'P 1'
#
loop_
_entity.id
_entity.type
_entity.pdbx_description
1 polymer ?
#
loop_
_entity_poly.entity_id
_entity_poly.type
_entity_poly.pdbx_seq_one_letter_code
_entity_poly.pdbx_strand_id
1 'polypeptide(L)'
;MSDLLDAVDALLARPDTMPPPDVRARLRKADGLTQEEVAEVFGVTRVAFHRWETGIAKPRRRHLEAYVRLLQGWADKHPDVMSDPEPTQREAG
;
A
#
# COMPACT_ATOMS: atom_id res chain seq x y z
N MET A 1 -12.09 -7.09 32.02
CA MET A 1 -11.42 -7.75 30.87
C MET A 1 -11.89 -7.22 29.51
N SER A 2 -12.97 -6.41 29.44
CA SER A 2 -13.46 -5.82 28.16
C SER A 2 -12.60 -4.64 27.68
N ASP A 3 -12.16 -3.75 28.58
CA ASP A 3 -11.44 -2.52 28.21
C ASP A 3 -10.18 -2.74 27.36
N LEU A 4 -9.49 -3.87 27.53
CA LEU A 4 -8.31 -4.20 26.73
C LEU A 4 -8.70 -4.64 25.31
N LEU A 5 -9.77 -5.42 25.17
CA LEU A 5 -10.26 -5.86 23.86
C LEU A 5 -10.84 -4.66 23.09
N ASP A 6 -11.61 -3.80 23.75
CA ASP A 6 -12.16 -2.58 23.15
C ASP A 6 -11.05 -1.59 22.73
N ALA A 7 -9.97 -1.49 23.52
CA ALA A 7 -8.80 -0.69 23.15
C ALA A 7 -8.01 -1.29 21.97
N VAL A 8 -7.94 -2.62 21.88
CA VAL A 8 -7.34 -3.32 20.74
C VAL A 8 -8.19 -3.13 19.48
N ASP A 9 -9.50 -3.25 19.57
CA ASP A 9 -10.44 -3.00 18.47
C ASP A 9 -10.37 -1.54 18.01
N ALA A 10 -10.22 -0.58 18.94
CA ALA A 10 -10.01 0.83 18.61
C ALA A 10 -8.66 1.08 17.91
N LEU A 11 -7.61 0.31 18.24
CA LEU A 11 -6.33 0.35 17.54
C LEU A 11 -6.41 -0.27 16.14
N LEU A 12 -7.16 -1.36 15.98
CA LEU A 12 -7.42 -2.02 14.70
C LEU A 12 -8.35 -1.21 13.79
N ALA A 13 -9.28 -0.45 14.36
CA ALA A 13 -10.21 0.43 13.65
C ALA A 13 -9.60 1.78 13.22
N ARG A 14 -8.32 2.05 13.54
CA ARG A 14 -7.63 3.24 13.01
C ARG A 14 -7.52 3.09 11.49
N PRO A 15 -7.97 4.08 10.71
CA PRO A 15 -7.94 3.99 9.25
C PRO A 15 -6.52 3.76 8.75
N ASP A 16 -6.33 2.52 8.28
CA ASP A 16 -5.38 2.00 7.31
C ASP A 16 -3.96 2.56 7.38
N THR A 17 -3.12 1.89 8.16
CA THR A 17 -1.71 1.76 7.77
C THR A 17 -1.66 1.23 6.34
N MET A 18 -1.29 2.10 5.38
CA MET A 18 -0.97 1.66 4.02
C MET A 18 -0.07 0.42 4.11
N PRO A 19 -0.31 -0.62 3.30
CA PRO A 19 0.52 -1.81 3.31
C PRO A 19 2.01 -1.43 3.15
N PRO A 20 2.93 -2.28 3.63
CA PRO A 20 4.37 -2.06 3.45
C PRO A 20 4.73 -1.78 1.98
N PRO A 21 5.78 -0.98 1.71
CA PRO A 21 6.16 -0.61 0.35
C PRO A 21 6.32 -1.77 -0.64
N ASP A 22 6.91 -2.88 -0.18
CA ASP A 22 7.08 -4.12 -0.94
C ASP A 22 5.73 -4.74 -1.32
N VAL A 23 4.78 -4.79 -0.36
CA VAL A 23 3.42 -5.28 -0.59
C VAL A 23 2.69 -4.41 -1.62
N ARG A 24 2.83 -3.08 -1.58
CA ARG A 24 2.23 -2.19 -2.59
C ARG A 24 2.65 -2.54 -4.02
N ALA A 25 3.95 -2.77 -4.21
CA ALA A 25 4.50 -3.11 -5.51
C ALA A 25 4.04 -4.51 -5.97
N ARG A 26 3.94 -5.48 -5.06
CA ARG A 26 3.43 -6.82 -5.36
C ARG A 26 1.95 -6.79 -5.75
N LEU A 27 1.13 -6.05 -5.00
CA LEU A 27 -0.29 -5.86 -5.30
C LEU A 27 -0.51 -5.25 -6.69
N ARG A 28 0.24 -4.19 -7.02
CA ARG A 28 0.19 -3.59 -8.36
C ARG A 28 0.56 -4.58 -9.46
N LYS A 29 1.66 -5.33 -9.27
CA LYS A 29 2.13 -6.32 -10.24
C LYS A 29 1.14 -7.48 -10.40
N ALA A 30 0.49 -7.91 -9.32
CA ALA A 30 -0.51 -8.96 -9.35
C ALA A 30 -1.77 -8.55 -10.16
N ASP A 31 -2.12 -7.26 -10.13
CA ASP A 31 -3.19 -6.69 -10.98
C ASP A 31 -2.70 -6.39 -12.42
N GLY A 32 -1.44 -6.71 -12.76
CA GLY A 32 -0.87 -6.57 -14.09
C GLY A 32 -0.47 -5.15 -14.48
N LEU A 33 -0.45 -4.21 -13.53
CA LEU A 33 -0.25 -2.78 -13.80
C LEU A 33 1.21 -2.35 -13.68
N THR A 34 1.61 -1.40 -14.51
CA THR A 34 2.89 -0.70 -14.44
C THR A 34 2.79 0.53 -13.55
N GLN A 35 3.93 1.07 -13.10
CA GLN A 35 3.94 2.33 -12.35
C GLN A 35 3.48 3.53 -13.21
N GLU A 36 3.68 3.47 -14.54
CA GLU A 36 3.29 4.55 -15.44
C GLU A 36 1.76 4.62 -15.57
N GLU A 37 1.09 3.48 -15.81
CA GLU A 37 -0.38 3.42 -15.91
C GLU A 37 -1.06 3.96 -14.64
N VAL A 38 -0.53 3.62 -13.46
CA VAL A 38 -1.08 4.16 -12.22
C VAL A 38 -0.76 5.65 -12.08
N ALA A 39 0.46 6.08 -12.41
CA ALA A 39 0.83 7.49 -12.34
C ALA A 39 -0.06 8.38 -13.25
N GLU A 40 -0.39 7.91 -14.45
CA GLU A 40 -1.30 8.58 -15.38
C GLU A 40 -2.69 8.79 -14.77
N VAL A 41 -3.27 7.77 -14.12
CA VAL A 41 -4.57 7.87 -13.43
C VAL A 41 -4.54 8.92 -12.31
N PHE A 42 -3.43 9.03 -11.59
CA PHE A 42 -3.27 10.01 -10.51
C PHE A 42 -2.81 11.40 -11.02
N GLY A 43 -2.55 11.57 -12.32
CA GLY A 43 -2.05 12.81 -12.89
C GLY A 43 -0.69 13.23 -12.30
N VAL A 44 0.18 12.26 -12.01
CA VAL A 44 1.53 12.50 -11.50
C VAL A 44 2.58 11.84 -12.39
N THR A 45 3.85 12.14 -12.16
CA THR A 45 4.94 11.47 -12.88
C THR A 45 5.16 10.05 -12.32
N ARG A 46 5.64 9.12 -13.15
CA ARG A 46 6.10 7.80 -12.70
C ARG A 46 7.07 7.87 -11.52
N VAL A 47 7.98 8.85 -11.52
CA VAL A 47 8.93 9.07 -10.43
C VAL A 47 8.23 9.46 -9.12
N ALA A 48 7.20 10.30 -9.18
CA ALA A 48 6.41 10.66 -8.01
C ALA A 48 5.65 9.44 -7.47
N PHE A 49 5.02 8.65 -8.36
CA PHE A 49 4.35 7.41 -7.97
C PHE A 49 5.32 6.39 -7.37
N HIS A 50 6.50 6.19 -7.96
CA HIS A 50 7.56 5.34 -7.41
C HIS A 50 7.92 5.75 -5.97
N ARG A 51 8.03 7.06 -5.68
CA ARG A 51 8.31 7.53 -4.32
C ARG A 51 7.16 7.25 -3.34
N TRP A 52 5.91 7.22 -3.82
CA TRP A 52 4.76 6.79 -3.01
C TRP A 52 4.78 5.29 -2.75
N GLU A 53 5.01 4.50 -3.79
CA GLU A 53 5.06 3.04 -3.72
C GLU A 53 6.18 2.55 -2.79
N THR A 54 7.37 3.13 -2.91
CA THR A 54 8.53 2.81 -2.05
C THR A 54 8.47 3.42 -0.64
N GLY A 55 7.47 4.26 -0.35
CA GLY A 55 7.35 4.94 0.92
C GLY A 55 8.34 6.09 1.16
N ILE A 56 9.20 6.43 0.18
CA ILE A 56 10.11 7.59 0.22
C ILE A 56 9.35 8.90 0.42
N ALA A 57 8.16 9.03 -0.17
CA ALA A 57 7.27 10.17 -0.01
C ALA A 57 5.84 9.71 0.17
N LYS A 58 5.03 10.51 0.88
CA LYS A 58 3.59 10.27 0.99
C LYS A 58 2.82 11.07 -0.07
N PRO A 59 1.74 10.52 -0.64
CA PRO A 59 0.81 11.31 -1.44
C PRO A 59 0.26 12.49 -0.63
N ARG A 60 0.00 13.62 -1.29
CA ARG A 60 -0.73 14.73 -0.65
C ARG A 60 -2.17 14.31 -0.37
N ARG A 61 -2.83 14.97 0.58
CA ARG A 61 -4.21 14.66 1.02
C ARG A 61 -5.18 14.36 -0.13
N ARG A 62 -5.16 15.17 -1.20
CA ARG A 62 -6.01 14.99 -2.39
C ARG A 62 -5.86 13.64 -3.12
N HIS A 63 -4.69 13.00 -3.04
CA HIS A 63 -4.41 11.71 -3.68
C HIS A 63 -4.39 10.56 -2.66
N LEU A 64 -4.25 10.86 -1.37
CA LEU A 64 -4.05 9.85 -0.34
C LEU A 64 -5.25 8.91 -0.22
N GLU A 65 -6.46 9.47 -0.16
CA GLU A 65 -7.70 8.66 -0.05
C GLU A 65 -7.88 7.74 -1.26
N ALA A 66 -7.67 8.26 -2.47
CA ALA A 66 -7.74 7.47 -3.70
C ALA A 66 -6.65 6.38 -3.76
N TYR A 67 -5.44 6.69 -3.28
CA TYR A 67 -4.34 5.72 -3.23
C TYR A 67 -4.60 4.59 -2.23
N VAL A 68 -5.10 4.91 -1.03
CA VAL A 68 -5.50 3.91 -0.04
C VAL A 68 -6.60 3.01 -0.60
N ARG A 69 -7.62 3.58 -1.24
CA ARG A 69 -8.71 2.82 -1.85
C ARG A 69 -8.23 1.89 -2.97
N LEU A 70 -7.27 2.32 -3.77
CA LEU A 70 -6.64 1.48 -4.80
C LEU A 70 -5.92 0.29 -4.17
N LEU A 71 -5.11 0.54 -3.13
CA LEU A 71 -4.37 -0.51 -2.43
C LEU A 71 -5.31 -1.52 -1.76
N GLN A 72 -6.41 -1.07 -1.16
CA GLN A 72 -7.44 -1.94 -0.60
C GLN A 72 -8.09 -2.81 -1.69
N GLY A 73 -8.48 -2.21 -2.82
CA GLY A 73 -9.05 -2.97 -3.94
C GLY A 73 -8.11 -4.02 -4.52
N TRP A 74 -6.80 -3.75 -4.56
CA TRP A 74 -5.82 -4.77 -4.94
C TRP A 74 -5.65 -5.85 -3.86
N ALA A 75 -5.63 -5.48 -2.57
CA ALA A 75 -5.52 -6.43 -1.48
C ALA A 75 -6.72 -7.41 -1.44
N ASP A 76 -7.93 -6.91 -1.70
CA ASP A 76 -9.14 -7.73 -1.78
C ASP A 76 -9.09 -8.72 -2.95
N LYS A 77 -8.49 -8.34 -4.08
CA LYS A 77 -8.29 -9.21 -5.25
C LYS A 77 -7.15 -10.22 -5.06
N HIS A 78 -6.13 -9.85 -4.30
CA HIS A 78 -4.89 -10.60 -4.13
C HIS A 78 -4.58 -10.84 -2.63
N PRO A 79 -5.42 -11.59 -1.91
CA PRO A 79 -5.26 -11.82 -0.47
C PRO A 79 -4.02 -12.66 -0.14
N ASP A 80 -3.55 -13.47 -1.09
CA ASP A 80 -2.32 -14.27 -1.01
C ASP A 80 -1.07 -13.38 -0.94
N VAL A 81 -1.05 -12.28 -1.70
CA VAL A 81 0.07 -11.32 -1.71
C VAL A 81 0.24 -10.61 -0.38
N MET A 82 -0.86 -10.40 0.36
CA MET A 82 -0.84 -9.80 1.70
C MET A 82 -0.29 -10.74 2.78
N SER A 83 -0.40 -12.06 2.56
CA SER A 83 -0.12 -13.09 3.57
C SER A 83 1.29 -13.68 3.47
N ASP A 84 1.97 -13.46 2.35
CA ASP A 84 3.24 -14.09 2.03
C ASP A 84 4.41 -13.15 2.38
N PRO A 85 5.19 -13.40 3.44
CA PRO A 85 6.38 -12.62 3.72
C PRO A 85 7.48 -13.05 2.75
N GLU A 86 7.67 -12.33 1.64
CA GLU A 86 8.88 -12.49 0.85
C GLU A 86 10.08 -12.13 1.75
N PRO A 87 11.16 -12.93 1.79
CA PRO A 87 12.33 -12.59 2.58
C PRO A 87 12.86 -11.25 2.08
N THR A 88 12.96 -10.29 2.99
CA THR A 88 13.64 -9.01 2.77
C THR A 88 15.05 -9.30 2.23
N GLN A 89 15.23 -9.23 0.90
CA GLN A 89 16.56 -9.13 0.31
C GLN A 89 17.08 -7.72 0.55
N ARG A 90 17.59 -7.50 1.77
CA ARG A 90 18.66 -6.54 2.00
C ARG A 90 19.96 -7.25 1.68
N GLU A 91 20.57 -6.95 0.55
CA GLU A 91 22.03 -6.77 0.48
C GLU A 91 22.31 -5.65 -0.52
N ALA A 92 22.67 -4.50 0.04
CA ALA A 92 23.32 -3.43 -0.68
C ALA A 92 24.73 -3.90 -1.08
N GLY A 93 25.02 -3.86 -2.38
CA GLY A 93 26.39 -3.83 -2.88
C GLY A 93 26.95 -2.41 -2.89
#